data_AF-Q4PLP3-F1
#
_entry.id   AF-Q4PLP3-F1
#
_cell.length_a   1.000
_cell.length_b   1.000
_cell.length_c   1.000
_cell.angle_alpha   90.00
_cell.angle_beta   90.00
_cell.angle_gamma   90.00
#
_symmetry.space_group_name_H-M   'P 1'
#
loop_
_entity.id
_entity.type
_entity.pdbx_description
1 polymer ?
#
loop_
_entity_poly.entity_id
_entity_poly.type
_entity_poly.pdbx_seq_one_letter_code
_entity_poly.pdbx_strand_id
1 'polypeptide(L)'
;AHIDLIIGPRNSAAETAFCNALVNNKDGFTSLLAVISPNLACKPNTVMFNKVTIKGAKQAVQMFGPAQHAVAMAVQDCVADGTIPADEADDLFICVGVFIHW
;
A
#
# COMPACT_ATOMS: atom_id res chain seq x y z
N ALA A 1 -0.50 6.49 -13.86
CA ALA A 1 -0.35 6.43 -12.39
C ALA A 1 1.04 6.93 -12.02
N HIS A 2 1.22 7.48 -10.83
CA HIS A 2 2.56 7.82 -10.31
C HIS A 2 2.67 7.31 -8.87
N ILE A 3 3.73 6.53 -8.61
CA ILE A 3 3.97 5.80 -7.37
C ILE A 3 5.27 6.32 -6.73
N ASP A 4 5.22 6.68 -5.45
CA ASP A 4 6.43 6.74 -4.61
C ASP A 4 6.38 5.54 -3.67
N LEU A 5 7.48 4.78 -3.57
CA LEU A 5 7.50 3.52 -2.84
C LEU A 5 8.72 3.41 -1.95
N ILE A 6 8.51 2.88 -0.74
CA ILE A 6 9.56 2.42 0.17
C ILE A 6 9.29 0.95 0.46
N ILE A 7 10.34 0.13 0.45
CA ILE A 7 10.34 -1.24 0.96
C ILE A 7 11.51 -1.39 1.94
N GLY A 8 11.31 -2.13 3.03
CA GLY A 8 12.38 -2.45 3.95
C GLY A 8 12.02 -3.58 4.91
N PRO A 9 13.03 -4.18 5.56
CA PRO A 9 12.84 -5.32 6.46
C PRO A 9 12.28 -4.88 7.82
N ARG A 10 11.88 -5.86 8.62
CA ARG A 10 11.63 -5.72 10.05
C ARG A 10 12.81 -5.01 10.74
N ASN A 11 12.48 -4.21 11.76
CA ASN A 11 13.37 -3.34 12.53
C ASN A 11 14.03 -2.22 11.71
N SER A 12 13.49 -1.88 10.54
CA SER A 12 13.95 -0.74 9.73
C SER A 12 13.06 0.49 9.86
N ALA A 13 13.52 1.60 9.29
CA ALA A 13 12.72 2.81 9.14
C ALA A 13 11.43 2.57 8.32
N ALA A 14 11.41 1.58 7.41
CA ALA A 14 10.22 1.24 6.64
C ALA A 14 9.12 0.64 7.53
N GLU A 15 9.46 -0.26 8.46
CA GLU A 15 8.49 -0.80 9.44
C GLU A 15 7.95 0.32 10.35
N THR A 16 8.83 1.21 10.82
CA THR A 16 8.41 2.33 11.67
C THR A 16 7.47 3.28 10.92
N ALA A 17 7.80 3.62 9.67
CA ALA A 17 6.96 4.46 8.81
C ALA A 17 5.61 3.78 8.50
N PHE A 18 5.61 2.47 8.23
CA PHE A 18 4.40 1.68 8.02
C PHE A 18 3.44 1.79 9.21
N CYS A 19 3.95 1.51 10.42
CA CYS A 19 3.16 1.56 11.65
C CYS A 19 2.60 2.98 11.90
N ASN A 20 3.43 4.00 11.74
CA ASN A 20 3.03 5.40 11.94
C ASN A 20 2.01 5.87 10.88
N ALA A 21 2.17 5.47 9.62
CA ALA A 21 1.26 5.84 8.55
C ALA A 21 -0.14 5.28 8.76
N LEU A 22 -0.24 4.02 9.22
CA LEU A 22 -1.52 3.33 9.40
C LEU A 22 -2.38 3.97 10.51
N VAL A 23 -1.77 4.48 11.57
CA VAL A 23 -2.48 5.03 12.73
C VAL A 23 -2.76 6.54 12.63
N ASN A 24 -2.25 7.22 11.60
CA ASN A 24 -2.20 8.69 11.54
C ASN A 24 -3.08 9.30 10.43
N ASN A 25 -4.34 8.86 10.32
CA ASN A 25 -5.28 9.40 9.32
C ASN A 25 -5.66 10.87 9.59
N LYS A 26 -5.99 11.59 8.51
CA LYS A 26 -6.38 13.02 8.50
C LYS A 26 -7.50 13.26 7.48
N ASP A 27 -8.16 14.40 7.56
CA ASP A 27 -9.18 14.76 6.57
C ASP A 27 -8.59 14.79 5.16
N GLY A 28 -9.26 14.10 4.24
CA GLY A 28 -8.83 13.92 2.85
C GLY A 28 -7.55 13.07 2.63
N PHE A 29 -6.93 12.53 3.69
CA PHE A 29 -5.73 11.69 3.63
C PHE A 29 -5.84 10.49 4.57
N THR A 30 -6.09 9.32 3.99
CA THR A 30 -6.26 8.08 4.74
C THR A 30 -5.32 7.01 4.22
N SER A 31 -4.70 6.29 5.15
CA SER A 31 -3.84 5.15 4.87
C SER A 31 -4.58 3.85 5.18
N LEU A 32 -4.50 2.86 4.30
CA LEU A 32 -5.07 1.52 4.50
C LEU A 32 -4.07 0.44 4.14
N LEU A 33 -4.30 -0.77 4.65
CA LEU A 33 -3.59 -1.96 4.17
C LEU A 33 -4.01 -2.27 2.73
N ALA A 34 -3.05 -2.53 1.86
CA ALA A 34 -3.34 -2.97 0.51
C ALA A 34 -3.89 -4.41 0.54
N VAL A 35 -5.07 -4.61 -0.05
CA VAL A 35 -5.71 -5.92 -0.14
C VAL A 35 -6.04 -6.26 -1.58
N ILE A 36 -5.83 -7.52 -1.97
CA ILE A 36 -6.23 -8.05 -3.28
C ILE A 36 -7.76 -8.05 -3.35
N SER A 37 -8.40 -8.49 -2.26
CA SER A 37 -9.84 -8.45 -2.05
C SER A 37 -10.13 -8.34 -0.54
N PRO A 38 -11.36 -8.02 -0.12
CA PRO A 38 -11.73 -8.06 1.29
C PRO A 38 -11.31 -9.38 1.94
N ASN A 39 -10.69 -9.31 3.12
CA ASN A 39 -10.12 -10.44 3.87
C ASN A 39 -8.94 -11.16 3.21
N LEU A 40 -8.32 -10.59 2.16
CA LEU A 40 -7.13 -11.12 1.51
C LEU A 40 -6.10 -10.00 1.27
N ALA A 41 -5.31 -9.71 2.30
CA ALA A 41 -4.19 -8.77 2.21
C ALA A 41 -3.05 -9.34 1.37
N CYS A 42 -2.33 -8.49 0.62
CA CYS A 42 -1.11 -8.93 -0.04
C CYS A 42 0.02 -9.11 0.99
N LYS A 43 1.00 -9.93 0.63
CA LYS A 43 2.28 -10.04 1.34
C LYS A 43 3.42 -9.69 0.37
N PRO A 44 4.43 -8.89 0.78
CA PRO A 44 4.63 -8.31 2.11
C PRO A 44 3.59 -7.29 2.58
N ASN A 45 3.55 -7.04 3.89
CA ASN A 45 2.59 -6.12 4.50
C ASN A 45 2.76 -4.72 3.87
N THR A 46 1.70 -4.24 3.21
CA THR A 46 1.77 -3.02 2.40
C THR A 46 0.76 -1.99 2.91
N VAL A 47 1.21 -0.79 3.22
CA VAL A 47 0.34 0.37 3.50
C VAL A 47 0.27 1.25 2.26
N MET A 48 -0.94 1.64 1.90
CA MET A 48 -1.22 2.57 0.81
C MET A 48 -1.75 3.89 1.36
N PHE A 49 -1.29 5.00 0.78
CA PHE A 49 -1.75 6.34 1.13
C PHE A 49 -1.87 7.22 -0.11
N ASN A 50 -2.86 8.13 -0.11
CA ASN A 50 -3.14 9.01 -1.24
C ASN A 50 -2.25 10.25 -1.25
N LYS A 51 -1.70 10.62 -2.42
CA LYS A 51 -0.96 11.89 -2.59
C LYS A 51 -1.87 13.08 -2.88
N VAL A 52 -3.03 12.84 -3.50
CA VAL A 52 -4.03 13.86 -3.83
C VAL A 52 -5.14 13.81 -2.80
N THR A 53 -5.55 14.96 -2.27
CA THR A 53 -6.64 15.07 -1.29
C THR A 53 -7.92 14.44 -1.85
N ILE A 54 -8.46 13.46 -1.12
CA ILE A 54 -9.75 12.84 -1.42
C ILE A 54 -10.86 13.76 -0.88
N LYS A 55 -11.70 14.28 -1.77
CA LYS A 55 -12.78 15.23 -1.42
C LYS A 55 -14.17 14.60 -1.44
N GLY A 56 -14.29 13.34 -1.86
CA GLY A 56 -15.59 12.66 -1.92
C GLY A 56 -15.49 11.19 -2.30
N ALA A 57 -16.65 10.52 -2.24
CA ALA A 57 -16.76 9.07 -2.36
C ALA A 57 -16.19 8.52 -3.68
N LYS A 58 -16.36 9.23 -4.80
CA LYS A 58 -15.83 8.78 -6.11
C LYS A 58 -14.31 8.60 -6.08
N GLN A 59 -13.59 9.56 -5.50
CA GLN A 59 -12.13 9.49 -5.37
C GLN A 59 -11.70 8.42 -4.36
N ALA A 60 -12.46 8.25 -3.27
CA ALA A 60 -12.23 7.16 -2.32
C ALA A 60 -12.38 5.79 -2.98
N VAL A 61 -13.41 5.59 -3.81
CA VAL A 61 -13.62 4.34 -4.56
C VAL A 61 -12.53 4.12 -5.60
N GLN A 62 -12.02 5.16 -6.26
CA GLN A 62 -10.88 5.03 -7.18
C GLN A 62 -9.60 4.59 -6.44
N MET A 63 -9.31 5.19 -5.29
CA MET A 63 -8.14 4.85 -4.47
C MET A 63 -8.23 3.44 -3.87
N PHE A 64 -9.35 3.13 -3.22
CA PHE A 64 -9.55 1.90 -2.45
C PHE A 64 -10.35 0.83 -3.20
N GLY A 65 -10.48 0.97 -4.51
CA GLY A 65 -11.02 -0.03 -5.43
C GLY A 65 -9.94 -0.45 -6.44
N PRO A 66 -9.96 0.09 -7.67
CA PRO A 66 -9.04 -0.33 -8.71
C PRO A 66 -7.57 -0.06 -8.38
N ALA A 67 -7.23 1.07 -7.75
CA ALA A 67 -5.83 1.36 -7.41
C ALA A 67 -5.31 0.44 -6.29
N GLN A 68 -6.11 0.20 -5.25
CA GLN A 68 -5.78 -0.75 -4.19
C GLN A 68 -5.58 -2.17 -4.72
N HIS A 69 -6.50 -2.67 -5.54
CA HIS A 69 -6.38 -3.99 -6.15
C HIS A 69 -5.11 -4.08 -7.01
N ALA A 70 -4.84 -3.07 -7.84
CA ALA A 70 -3.65 -3.07 -8.70
C ALA A 70 -2.33 -3.04 -7.90
N VAL A 71 -2.26 -2.26 -6.82
CA VAL A 71 -1.06 -2.24 -5.96
C VAL A 71 -0.89 -3.57 -5.24
N ALA A 72 -1.96 -4.13 -4.67
CA ALA A 72 -1.89 -5.39 -3.96
C ALA A 72 -1.52 -6.57 -4.88
N MET A 73 -2.08 -6.61 -6.09
CA MET A 73 -1.71 -7.59 -7.12
C MET A 73 -0.26 -7.43 -7.54
N ALA A 74 0.22 -6.20 -7.80
CA ALA A 74 1.62 -5.97 -8.17
C ALA A 74 2.59 -6.46 -7.09
N VAL A 75 2.29 -6.24 -5.81
CA VAL A 75 3.09 -6.78 -4.69
C VAL A 75 3.10 -8.30 -4.72
N GLN A 76 1.93 -8.93 -4.90
CA GLN A 76 1.82 -10.39 -4.87
C GLN A 76 2.46 -11.06 -6.10
N ASP A 77 2.37 -10.43 -7.27
CA ASP A 77 3.01 -10.87 -8.50
C ASP A 77 4.54 -10.80 -8.38
N CYS A 78 5.09 -9.75 -7.75
CA CYS A 78 6.52 -9.67 -7.43
C CYS A 78 6.99 -10.79 -6.49
N VAL A 79 6.14 -11.29 -5.60
CA VAL A 79 6.49 -12.47 -4.79
C VAL A 79 6.42 -13.74 -5.64
N ALA A 80 5.41 -13.86 -6.49
CA ALA A 80 5.23 -15.03 -7.35
C ALA A 80 6.33 -15.18 -8.41
N ASP A 81 6.85 -14.08 -8.95
CA ASP A 81 7.92 -14.06 -9.94
C ASP A 81 9.34 -14.06 -9.33
N GLY A 82 9.44 -13.93 -8.01
CA GLY A 82 10.69 -13.95 -7.25
C GLY A 82 11.44 -12.61 -7.19
N THR A 83 10.86 -11.52 -7.70
CA THR A 83 11.39 -10.16 -7.51
C THR A 83 11.49 -9.80 -6.02
N ILE A 84 10.49 -10.21 -5.24
CA ILE A 84 10.54 -10.26 -3.77
C ILE A 84 10.71 -11.73 -3.39
N PRO A 85 11.81 -12.11 -2.71
CA PRO A 85 12.00 -13.49 -2.25
C PRO A 85 10.83 -13.95 -1.38
N ALA A 86 10.23 -15.09 -1.71
CA ALA A 86 9.04 -15.60 -1.03
C ALA A 86 9.28 -15.92 0.46
N ASP A 87 10.51 -16.29 0.81
CA ASP A 87 10.96 -16.55 2.18
C ASP A 87 11.21 -15.27 3.00
N GLU A 88 11.35 -14.11 2.36
CA GLU A 88 11.44 -12.81 3.04
C GLU A 88 10.08 -12.09 3.13
N ALA A 89 9.06 -12.57 2.41
CA ALA A 89 7.83 -11.82 2.21
C ALA A 89 7.05 -11.51 3.51
N ASP A 90 7.23 -12.32 4.56
CA ASP A 90 6.58 -12.12 5.86
C ASP A 90 7.34 -11.16 6.80
N ASP A 91 8.56 -10.76 6.46
CA ASP A 91 9.42 -9.89 7.26
C ASP A 91 9.75 -8.56 6.56
N LEU A 92 9.05 -8.25 5.47
CA LEU A 92 9.15 -6.99 4.73
C LEU A 92 7.91 -6.11 4.94
N PHE A 93 8.12 -4.81 4.83
CA PHE A 93 7.08 -3.78 4.92
C PHE A 93 7.20 -2.82 3.73
N ILE A 94 6.06 -2.50 3.11
CA ILE A 94 6.00 -1.63 1.94
C ILE A 94 5.10 -0.42 2.24
N CYS A 95 5.56 0.77 1.89
CA CYS A 95 4.81 2.02 1.96
C CYS A 95 4.60 2.55 0.54
N VAL A 96 3.35 2.70 0.09
CA VAL A 96 3.02 3.07 -1.30
C VAL A 96 2.19 4.34 -1.34
N GLY A 97 2.80 5.42 -1.81
CA GLY A 97 2.12 6.67 -2.12
C GLY A 97 1.53 6.63 -3.53
N VAL A 98 0.21 6.75 -3.65
CA VAL A 98 -0.49 6.68 -4.94
C VAL A 98 -1.01 8.05 -5.37
N PHE A 99 -0.65 8.45 -6.59
CA PHE A 99 -1.21 9.61 -7.25
C PHE A 99 -2.31 9.20 -8.23
N ILE A 100 -3.53 9.72 -8.00
CA ILE A 100 -4.65 9.68 -8.94
C ILE A 100 -5.10 11.11 -9.15
N HIS A 101 -5.10 11.59 -10.39
CA HIS A 101 -5.64 12.90 -10.72
C HIS A 101 -7.15 12.95 -10.42
N TRP A 102 -7.70 14.14 -10.16
CA TRP A 102 -9.10 14.33 -9.75
C TRP A 102 -10.12 13.86 -10.80
#